data_AF-A0A957UWK0-F1
#
_entry.id   AF-A0A957UWK0-F1
#
_cell.length_a   1.000
_cell.length_b   1.000
_cell.length_c   1.000
_cell.angle_alpha   90.00
_cell.angle_beta   90.00
_cell.angle_gamma   90.00
#
_symmetry.space_group_name_H-M   'P 1'
#
loop_
_entity.id
_entity.type
_entity.pdbx_description
1 polymer ?
#
loop_
_entity_poly.entity_id
_entity_poly.type
_entity_poly.pdbx_seq_one_letter_code
_entity_poly.pdbx_strand_id
1 'polypeptide(L)'
;MAISVDSSTEHRLEAAERLVGKPPQSRTRFSWETFLTYLLLSIGAVIMVTPFVWMILTSLKPATELVQFSFLPVNPTLDNYVEVLGTNSFGQWYFNSILIALISTTSVAFFDTLVGYTLN
;
A
#
# COMPACT_ATOMS: atom_id res chain seq x y z
N MET A 1 -37.51 24.45 49.58
CA MET A 1 -36.17 24.27 50.17
C MET A 1 -35.16 24.31 49.04
N ALA A 2 -34.78 25.51 48.60
CA ALA A 2 -33.77 25.70 47.55
C ALA A 2 -32.44 26.00 48.25
N ILE A 3 -31.49 25.09 48.10
CA ILE A 3 -30.16 25.17 48.70
C ILE A 3 -29.41 26.25 47.93
N SER A 4 -28.98 27.31 48.62
CA SER A 4 -28.14 28.37 48.03
C SER A 4 -26.79 27.76 47.67
N VAL A 5 -26.61 27.46 46.39
CA VAL A 5 -25.33 27.03 45.83
C VAL A 5 -24.32 28.17 46.07
N ASP A 6 -23.23 27.85 46.75
CA ASP A 6 -22.21 28.82 47.17
C ASP A 6 -21.36 29.26 45.97
N SER A 7 -20.96 30.54 45.93
CA SER A 7 -20.23 31.13 44.80
C SER A 7 -18.89 30.44 44.52
N SER A 8 -18.31 29.75 45.51
CA SER A 8 -17.10 28.94 45.32
C SER A 8 -17.35 27.72 44.43
N THR A 9 -18.55 27.13 44.48
CA THR A 9 -18.91 25.99 43.64
C THR A 9 -19.14 26.42 42.19
N GLU A 10 -19.71 27.59 41.95
CA GLU A 10 -19.89 28.14 40.59
C GLU A 10 -18.53 28.36 39.90
N HIS A 11 -17.56 28.97 40.59
CA HIS A 11 -16.22 29.15 40.03
C HIS A 11 -15.46 27.85 39.75
N ARG A 12 -15.69 26.80 40.56
CA ARG A 12 -15.09 25.47 40.32
C ARG A 12 -15.73 24.77 39.12
N LEU A 13 -17.03 24.99 38.89
CA LEU A 13 -17.74 24.46 37.73
C LEU A 13 -17.27 25.16 36.45
N GLU A 14 -17.12 26.48 36.47
CA GLU A 14 -16.55 27.24 35.35
C GLU A 14 -15.11 26.83 35.03
N ALA A 15 -14.28 26.61 36.07
CA ALA A 15 -12.91 26.13 35.89
C ALA A 15 -12.89 24.70 35.33
N ALA A 16 -13.78 23.82 35.80
CA ALA A 16 -13.90 22.46 35.28
C ALA A 16 -14.36 22.45 33.82
N GLU A 17 -15.31 23.31 33.44
CA GLU A 17 -15.82 23.41 32.07
C GLU A 17 -14.77 23.97 31.10
N ARG A 18 -13.88 24.85 31.56
CA ARG A 18 -12.73 25.34 30.78
C ARG A 18 -11.63 24.29 30.59
N LEU A 19 -11.43 23.41 31.57
CA LEU A 19 -10.45 22.32 31.50
C LEU A 19 -10.97 21.12 30.68
N VAL A 20 -12.29 20.90 30.68
CA VAL A 20 -12.98 19.97 29.79
C VAL A 20 -13.14 20.65 28.43
N GLY A 21 -12.01 20.90 27.78
CA GLY A 21 -11.95 21.41 26.41
C GLY A 21 -12.85 20.58 25.50
N LYS A 22 -13.65 21.28 24.70
CA LYS A 22 -14.59 20.74 23.71
C LYS A 22 -14.00 19.49 23.04
N PRO A 23 -14.68 18.33 23.08
CA PRO A 23 -14.13 17.10 22.50
C PRO A 23 -13.75 17.37 21.04
N PRO A 24 -12.63 16.80 20.55
CA PRO A 24 -12.18 16.99 19.18
C PRO A 24 -13.30 16.52 18.25
N GLN A 25 -13.97 17.49 17.63
CA GLN A 25 -15.11 17.25 16.77
C GLN A 25 -14.54 16.70 15.46
N SER A 26 -14.33 15.38 15.38
CA SER A 26 -13.97 14.68 14.15
C SER A 26 -15.13 14.78 13.18
N ARG A 27 -15.17 15.92 12.48
CA ARG A 27 -16.08 16.16 11.38
C ARG A 27 -15.64 15.27 10.22
N THR A 28 -16.03 14.00 10.25
CA THR A 28 -16.10 13.16 9.06
C THR A 28 -17.24 13.70 8.19
N ARG A 29 -17.02 14.89 7.63
CA ARG A 29 -17.84 15.37 6.53
C ARG A 29 -17.52 14.44 5.39
N PHE A 30 -18.43 13.51 5.10
CA PHE A 30 -18.41 12.81 3.83
C PHE A 30 -18.74 13.86 2.77
N SER A 31 -17.70 14.59 2.35
CA SER A 31 -17.78 15.62 1.32
C SER A 31 -17.88 14.88 -0.01
N TRP A 32 -18.68 15.42 -0.94
CA TRP A 32 -18.71 14.93 -2.32
C TRP A 32 -17.30 14.89 -2.93
N GLU A 33 -16.42 15.80 -2.50
CA GLU A 33 -15.00 15.82 -2.84
C GLU A 33 -14.26 14.55 -2.39
N THR A 34 -14.57 14.03 -1.21
CA THR A 34 -14.01 12.78 -0.70
C THR A 34 -14.43 11.63 -1.61
N PHE A 35 -15.72 11.54 -1.95
CA PHE A 35 -16.23 10.51 -2.86
C PHE A 35 -15.55 10.58 -4.24
N LEU A 36 -15.44 11.77 -4.84
CA LEU A 36 -14.76 11.97 -6.12
C LEU A 36 -13.27 11.59 -6.04
N THR A 37 -12.59 11.95 -4.97
CA THR A 37 -11.17 11.62 -4.75
C THR A 37 -10.97 10.12 -4.68
N TYR A 38 -11.80 9.41 -3.89
CA TYR A 38 -11.75 7.95 -3.81
C TYR A 38 -12.10 7.29 -5.14
N LEU A 39 -13.10 7.80 -5.86
CA LEU A 39 -13.46 7.27 -7.19
C LEU A 39 -12.29 7.40 -8.17
N LEU A 40 -11.64 8.56 -8.22
CA LEU A 40 -10.49 8.81 -9.09
C LEU A 40 -9.30 7.90 -8.73
N LEU A 41 -9.01 7.77 -7.43
CA LEU A 41 -7.99 6.83 -6.92
C LEU A 41 -8.31 5.39 -7.29
N SER A 42 -9.56 4.95 -7.14
CA SER A 42 -10.00 3.60 -7.51
C SER A 42 -9.85 3.35 -9.01
N ILE A 43 -10.24 4.30 -9.86
CA ILE A 43 -10.05 4.18 -11.32
C ILE A 43 -8.55 4.08 -11.65
N GLY A 44 -7.72 4.95 -11.07
CA GLY A 44 -6.27 4.90 -11.24
C GLY A 44 -5.68 3.55 -10.80
N ALA A 45 -6.15 3.02 -9.67
CA ALA A 45 -5.73 1.71 -9.17
C ALA A 45 -6.13 0.57 -10.14
N VAL A 46 -7.36 0.57 -10.66
CA VAL A 46 -7.82 -0.44 -11.62
C VAL A 46 -6.97 -0.40 -12.90
N ILE A 47 -6.69 0.79 -13.43
CA ILE A 47 -5.84 0.96 -14.62
C ILE A 47 -4.43 0.41 -14.36
N MET A 48 -3.86 0.70 -13.18
CA MET A 48 -2.54 0.21 -12.79
C MET A 48 -2.51 -1.32 -12.59
N VAL A 49 -3.57 -1.93 -12.08
CA VAL A 49 -3.66 -3.39 -11.85
C VAL A 49 -3.91 -4.16 -13.14
N THR A 50 -4.59 -3.56 -14.12
CA THR A 50 -4.90 -4.17 -15.42
C THR A 50 -3.69 -4.85 -16.10
N PRO A 51 -2.52 -4.21 -16.27
CA PRO A 51 -1.37 -4.88 -16.89
C PRO A 51 -0.83 -6.07 -16.08
N PHE A 52 -0.93 -6.03 -14.74
CA PHE A 52 -0.52 -7.17 -13.91
C PHE A 52 -1.46 -8.36 -14.07
N VAL A 53 -2.77 -8.12 -14.13
CA VAL A 53 -3.76 -9.17 -14.39
C VAL A 53 -3.52 -9.77 -15.77
N TRP A 54 -3.30 -8.93 -16.79
CA TRP A 54 -2.95 -9.41 -18.12
C TRP A 54 -1.69 -10.28 -18.10
N MET A 55 -0.64 -9.84 -17.40
CA MET A 55 0.62 -10.57 -17.29
C MET A 55 0.43 -11.98 -16.71
N ILE A 56 -0.37 -12.11 -15.64
CA ILE A 56 -0.69 -13.42 -15.02
C ILE A 56 -1.51 -14.29 -15.98
N LEU A 57 -2.51 -13.71 -16.64
CA LEU A 57 -3.32 -14.46 -17.61
C LEU A 57 -2.46 -14.95 -18.79
N THR A 58 -1.51 -14.15 -19.25
CA THR A 58 -0.59 -14.55 -20.32
C THR A 58 0.45 -15.57 -19.89
N SER A 59 0.93 -15.54 -18.64
CA SER A 59 1.92 -16.54 -18.17
C SER A 59 1.33 -17.95 -18.05
N LEU A 60 0.01 -18.05 -17.88
CA LEU A 60 -0.75 -19.30 -17.82
C LEU A 60 -1.23 -19.81 -19.19
N LYS A 61 -1.01 -19.05 -20.28
CA LYS A 61 -1.40 -19.48 -21.62
C LYS A 61 -0.36 -20.43 -22.23
N PRO A 62 -0.77 -21.53 -22.87
CA PRO A 62 0.14 -22.42 -23.57
C PRO A 62 0.77 -21.69 -24.76
N ALA A 63 2.01 -22.05 -25.12
CA ALA A 63 2.78 -21.39 -26.19
C ALA A 63 2.05 -21.30 -27.55
N THR A 64 1.18 -22.26 -27.83
CA THR A 64 0.32 -22.32 -29.03
C THR A 64 -0.81 -21.28 -29.05
N GLU A 65 -1.25 -20.79 -27.88
CA GLU A 65 -2.31 -19.77 -27.75
C GLU A 65 -1.75 -18.33 -27.67
N LEU A 66 -0.43 -18.14 -27.63
CA LEU A 66 0.19 -16.80 -27.59
C LEU A 66 -0.06 -15.96 -28.85
N VAL A 67 -0.40 -16.60 -29.96
CA VAL A 67 -0.70 -15.95 -31.25
C VAL A 67 -2.15 -15.42 -31.30
N GLN A 68 -3.04 -15.92 -30.44
CA GLN A 68 -4.43 -15.45 -30.36
C GLN A 68 -4.61 -14.44 -29.22
N PHE A 69 -5.09 -13.24 -29.57
CA PHE A 69 -5.47 -12.18 -28.63
C PHE A 69 -6.78 -12.50 -27.90
N SER A 70 -6.81 -13.58 -27.12
CA SER A 70 -7.92 -13.92 -26.23
C SER A 70 -7.67 -13.37 -24.84
N PHE A 71 -8.59 -12.60 -24.23
CA PHE A 71 -8.37 -12.05 -22.88
C PHE A 71 -8.33 -13.13 -21.79
N LEU A 72 -9.06 -14.23 -21.99
CA LEU A 72 -9.10 -15.39 -21.10
C LEU A 72 -8.37 -16.59 -21.75
N PRO A 73 -7.55 -17.34 -20.99
CA PRO A 73 -6.92 -18.57 -21.49
C PRO A 73 -7.98 -19.64 -21.72
N VAL A 74 -7.93 -20.34 -22.87
CA VAL A 74 -8.89 -21.41 -23.18
C VAL A 74 -8.47 -22.70 -22.45
N ASN A 75 -7.16 -22.93 -22.31
CA ASN A 75 -6.58 -24.03 -21.54
C ASN A 75 -5.47 -23.51 -20.64
N PRO A 76 -5.72 -23.16 -19.37
CA PRO A 76 -4.66 -22.72 -18.47
C PRO A 76 -3.67 -23.87 -18.19
N THR A 77 -2.38 -23.66 -18.42
CA THR A 77 -1.32 -24.65 -18.16
C THR A 77 -0.20 -24.08 -17.30
N LEU A 78 0.50 -24.96 -16.58
CA LEU A 78 1.69 -24.61 -15.77
C LEU A 78 3.00 -24.99 -16.47
N ASP A 79 2.92 -25.50 -17.70
CA ASP A 79 4.08 -26.02 -18.43
C ASP A 79 5.15 -24.95 -18.66
N ASN A 80 4.75 -23.69 -18.90
CA ASN A 80 5.67 -22.56 -19.02
C ASN A 80 6.54 -22.38 -17.77
N TYR A 81 5.97 -22.59 -16.57
CA TYR A 81 6.72 -22.49 -15.32
C TYR A 81 7.67 -23.66 -15.13
N VAL A 82 7.22 -24.88 -15.47
CA VAL A 82 8.06 -26.09 -15.39
C VAL A 82 9.23 -26.00 -16.38
N GLU A 83 9.00 -25.48 -17.58
CA GLU A 83 10.03 -25.27 -18.58
C GLU A 83 11.06 -24.24 -18.12
N VAL A 84 10.63 -23.07 -17.65
CA VAL A 84 11.54 -22.02 -17.16
C VAL A 84 12.31 -22.48 -15.93
N LEU A 85 11.67 -23.15 -14.97
CA LEU A 85 12.36 -23.69 -13.78
C LEU A 85 13.25 -24.90 -14.10
N GLY A 86 12.92 -25.64 -15.16
CA GLY A 86 13.71 -26.76 -15.67
C GLY A 86 14.89 -26.33 -16.54
N THR A 87 14.92 -25.09 -17.03
CA THR A 87 16.11 -24.58 -17.72
C THR A 87 17.30 -24.49 -16.75
N ASN A 88 18.41 -25.12 -17.17
CA ASN A 88 19.57 -25.40 -16.31
C ASN A 88 20.26 -24.16 -15.70
N SER A 89 19.96 -22.95 -16.18
CA SER A 89 20.60 -21.70 -15.77
C SER A 89 19.67 -20.70 -15.07
N PHE A 90 18.35 -20.92 -15.06
CA PHE A 90 17.40 -19.97 -14.47
C PHE A 90 17.64 -19.75 -12.97
N GLY A 91 17.86 -20.84 -12.22
CA GLY A 91 18.15 -20.78 -10.79
C GLY A 91 19.44 -20.01 -10.46
N GLN A 92 20.47 -20.13 -11.30
CA GLN A 92 21.73 -19.40 -11.14
C GLN A 92 21.54 -17.89 -11.38
N TRP A 93 20.81 -17.51 -12.43
CA TRP A 93 20.51 -16.11 -12.71
C TRP A 93 19.68 -15.48 -11.60
N TYR A 94 18.66 -16.19 -11.13
CA TYR A 94 17.81 -15.74 -10.03
C TYR A 94 18.61 -15.52 -8.74
N PHE A 95 19.49 -16.48 -8.38
CA PHE A 95 20.35 -16.35 -7.22
C PHE A 95 21.34 -15.19 -7.34
N ASN A 96 21.99 -15.03 -8.51
CA ASN A 96 22.91 -13.93 -8.76
C ASN A 96 22.21 -12.57 -8.62
N SER A 97 20.99 -12.42 -9.14
CA SER A 97 20.22 -11.18 -9.00
C SER A 97 19.87 -10.88 -7.54
N ILE A 98 19.46 -11.88 -6.75
CA ILE A 98 19.18 -11.71 -5.32
C ILE A 98 20.45 -11.29 -4.57
N LEU A 99 21.58 -11.94 -4.86
CA LEU A 99 22.84 -11.65 -4.20
C LEU A 99 23.26 -10.20 -4.46
N ILE A 100 23.20 -9.75 -5.72
CA ILE A 100 23.52 -8.36 -6.10
C ILE A 100 22.54 -7.37 -5.46
N ALA A 101 21.23 -7.69 -5.45
CA ALA A 101 20.22 -6.84 -4.83
C ALA A 101 20.45 -6.67 -3.31
N LEU A 102 20.79 -7.74 -2.60
CA LEU A 102 21.09 -7.71 -1.16
C LEU A 102 22.36 -6.91 -0.85
N ILE A 103 23.45 -7.18 -1.59
CA ILE A 103 24.73 -6.50 -1.39
C ILE A 103 24.56 -5.00 -1.65
N SER A 104 23.91 -4.62 -2.75
CA SER A 104 23.69 -3.22 -3.09
C SER A 104 22.80 -2.51 -2.08
N THR A 105 21.65 -3.08 -1.72
CA THR A 105 20.72 -2.49 -0.74
C THR A 105 21.39 -2.29 0.62
N THR A 106 22.13 -3.30 1.10
CA THR A 106 22.82 -3.21 2.40
C THR A 106 23.92 -2.17 2.37
N SER A 107 24.69 -2.11 1.28
CA SER A 107 25.75 -1.12 1.11
C SER A 107 25.17 0.30 1.10
N VAL A 108 24.14 0.53 0.28
CA VAL A 108 23.46 1.84 0.19
C VAL A 108 22.89 2.24 1.54
N ALA A 109 22.14 1.36 2.22
CA ALA A 109 21.57 1.66 3.53
C ALA A 109 22.62 2.01 4.59
N PHE A 110 23.76 1.30 4.57
CA PHE A 110 24.88 1.56 5.47
C PHE A 110 25.51 2.94 5.23
N PHE A 111 25.80 3.27 3.97
CA PHE A 111 26.39 4.56 3.62
C PHE A 111 25.40 5.73 3.82
N ASP A 112 24.13 5.56 3.44
CA ASP A 112 23.10 6.58 3.62
C ASP A 112 22.91 6.93 5.10
N THR A 113 22.98 5.93 6.00
CA THR A 113 22.89 6.16 7.45
C THR A 113 24.09 6.96 7.96
N LEU A 114 25.31 6.62 7.51
CA LEU A 114 26.52 7.34 7.90
C LEU A 114 26.51 8.79 7.38
N VAL A 115 26.16 8.97 6.10
CA VAL A 115 26.05 10.29 5.46
C VAL A 115 24.98 11.13 6.15
N GLY A 116 23.80 10.55 6.41
CA GLY A 116 22.71 11.21 7.12
C GLY A 116 23.07 11.64 8.54
N TYR A 117 23.91 10.88 9.25
CA TYR A 117 24.43 11.28 10.57
C TYR A 117 25.47 12.41 10.47
N THR A 118 26.28 12.46 9.41
CA THR A 118 27.30 13.49 9.22
C THR A 118 26.77 14.82 8.65
N LEU A 119 25.66 14.78 7.91
CA LEU A 119 25.04 15.93 7.26
C LEU A 119 23.95 16.61 8.10
N ASN A 120 23.68 16.09 9.30
CA ASN A 120 22.74 16.64 10.29
C ASN A 120 23.51 17.20 11.48
#